data_AF-A0AAW0ABP8-F1
#
_entry.id   AF-A0AAW0ABP8-F1
#
_cell.length_a   1.000
_cell.length_b   1.000
_cell.length_c   1.000
_cell.angle_alpha   90.00
_cell.angle_beta   90.00
_cell.angle_gamma   90.00
#
_symmetry.space_group_name_H-M   'P 1'
#
loop_
_entity.id
_entity.type
_entity.pdbx_description
1 polymer ?
#
loop_
_entity_poly.entity_id
_entity_poly.type
_entity_poly.pdbx_seq_one_letter_code
_entity_poly.pdbx_strand_id
1 'polypeptide(L)'
;WKHPGVDKVAYDEACRRRSSRCLWENHRIKTVEDTLTISSRRTVVARKPHTLNPSGVSRQNCGCRLCQRDRNELRCKNPGVCIETAKMLINSISTKLNPLIESGETLSLTEEEQDLNNSTIESDECKIFEPDMVLNKVENGFRIF
;
A
#
# COMPACT_ATOMS: atom_id res chain seq x y z
N TRP A 1 3.38 6.55 12.16
CA TRP A 1 3.52 7.68 11.20
C TRP A 1 2.69 7.32 9.98
N LYS A 2 1.73 8.15 9.57
CA LYS A 2 0.88 7.85 8.40
C LYS A 2 1.58 8.35 7.14
N HIS A 3 1.48 7.63 6.03
CA HIS A 3 2.07 8.08 4.77
C HIS A 3 1.45 9.44 4.37
N PRO A 4 2.25 10.45 3.95
CA PRO A 4 1.76 11.83 3.75
C PRO A 4 0.60 11.95 2.76
N GLY A 5 0.61 11.12 1.72
CA GLY A 5 -0.47 11.06 0.72
C GLY A 5 -1.68 10.23 1.11
N VAL A 6 -1.80 9.73 2.34
CA VAL A 6 -2.92 8.82 2.68
C VAL A 6 -4.21 9.59 2.99
N ASP A 7 -5.31 9.18 2.35
CA ASP A 7 -6.67 9.52 2.76
C ASP A 7 -6.92 8.93 4.16
N LYS A 8 -7.03 9.82 5.15
CA LYS A 8 -7.18 9.46 6.56
C LYS A 8 -8.45 8.65 6.83
N VAL A 9 -9.56 8.96 6.14
CA VAL A 9 -10.84 8.28 6.38
C VAL A 9 -10.78 6.85 5.86
N ALA A 10 -10.31 6.68 4.62
CA ALA A 10 -10.16 5.35 4.01
C ALA A 10 -9.15 4.48 4.77
N TYR A 11 -8.04 5.07 5.20
CA TYR A 11 -7.03 4.40 6.01
C TYR A 11 -7.55 3.95 7.36
N ASP A 12 -8.25 4.82 8.08
CA ASP A 12 -8.80 4.49 9.40
C ASP A 12 -9.92 3.44 9.29
N GLU A 13 -10.68 3.43 8.19
CA GLU A 13 -11.60 2.34 7.88
C GLU A 13 -10.89 1.00 7.65
N ALA A 14 -9.80 0.99 6.88
CA ALA A 14 -8.99 -0.20 6.68
C ALA A 14 -8.41 -0.69 8.02
N CYS A 15 -7.78 0.19 8.81
CA CYS A 15 -7.15 -0.14 10.09
C CYS A 15 -8.11 -0.70 11.14
N ARG A 16 -9.39 -0.31 11.12
CA ARG A 16 -10.41 -0.84 12.03
C ARG A 16 -10.80 -2.29 11.75
N ARG A 17 -10.50 -2.82 10.55
CA ARG A 17 -10.78 -4.22 10.23
C ARG A 17 -9.85 -5.14 11.04
N ARG A 18 -10.40 -6.25 11.55
CA ARG A 18 -9.60 -7.28 12.26
C ARG A 18 -8.46 -7.85 11.43
N SER A 19 -8.62 -7.85 10.11
CA SER A 19 -7.59 -8.25 9.14
C SER A 19 -6.37 -7.33 9.15
N SER A 20 -6.50 -6.05 9.50
CA SER A 20 -5.35 -5.14 9.59
C SER A 20 -4.39 -5.57 10.69
N ARG A 21 -4.93 -5.98 11.84
CA ARG A 21 -4.13 -6.60 12.89
C ARG A 21 -3.45 -7.89 12.44
N CYS A 22 -4.16 -8.74 11.69
CA CYS A 22 -3.57 -9.95 11.12
C CYS A 22 -2.44 -9.62 10.11
N LEU A 23 -2.60 -8.57 9.30
CA LEU A 23 -1.57 -8.11 8.38
C LEU A 23 -0.30 -7.69 9.15
N TRP A 24 -0.43 -6.95 10.24
CA TRP A 24 0.72 -6.52 11.04
C TRP A 24 1.36 -7.64 11.86
N GLU A 25 0.56 -8.46 12.55
CA GLU A 25 1.09 -9.46 13.50
C GLU A 25 1.52 -10.75 12.80
N ASN A 26 0.70 -11.26 11.87
CA ASN A 26 0.92 -12.55 11.23
C ASN A 26 1.65 -12.43 9.90
N HIS A 27 1.21 -11.50 9.04
CA HIS A 27 1.89 -11.27 7.76
C HIS A 27 3.10 -10.35 7.88
N ARG A 28 3.28 -9.68 9.04
CA ARG A 28 4.42 -8.81 9.35
C ARG A 28 4.63 -7.70 8.31
N ILE A 29 3.54 -7.15 7.78
CA ILE A 29 3.66 -6.01 6.86
C ILE A 29 4.24 -4.80 7.59
N LYS A 30 5.20 -4.13 6.96
CA LYS A 30 5.84 -2.91 7.47
C LYS A 30 5.93 -1.81 6.41
N THR A 31 5.94 -2.19 5.14
CA THR A 31 6.13 -1.26 4.01
C THR A 31 4.94 -1.25 3.05
N VAL A 32 4.92 -0.23 2.19
CA VAL A 32 4.01 -0.20 1.04
C VAL A 32 4.25 -1.39 0.12
N GLU A 33 5.52 -1.75 -0.11
CA GLU A 33 5.92 -2.94 -0.88
C GLU A 33 5.35 -4.26 -0.31
N ASP A 34 5.41 -4.45 1.02
CA ASP A 34 4.80 -5.63 1.66
C ASP A 34 3.29 -5.68 1.39
N THR A 35 2.65 -4.52 1.50
CA THR A 35 1.22 -4.36 1.27
C THR A 35 0.88 -4.65 -0.19
N LEU A 36 1.73 -4.21 -1.13
CA LEU A 36 1.60 -4.47 -2.58
C LEU A 36 1.75 -5.96 -2.86
N THR A 37 2.75 -6.59 -2.25
CA THR A 37 3.01 -8.02 -2.40
C THR A 37 1.83 -8.87 -1.92
N ILE A 38 1.08 -8.40 -0.93
CA ILE A 38 -0.14 -9.08 -0.47
C ILE A 38 -1.35 -8.74 -1.34
N SER A 39 -1.56 -7.47 -1.70
CA SER A 39 -2.71 -7.02 -2.47
C SER A 39 -2.69 -7.53 -3.92
N SER A 40 -1.50 -7.67 -4.49
CA SER A 40 -1.24 -8.09 -5.87
C SER A 40 -1.26 -9.61 -6.06
N ARG A 41 -1.54 -10.40 -5.01
CA ARG A 41 -1.69 -11.87 -5.09
C ARG A 41 -2.89 -12.23 -5.98
N ARG A 42 -2.70 -12.10 -7.30
CA ARG A 42 -3.60 -12.51 -8.36
C ARG A 42 -3.37 -13.97 -8.70
N THR A 43 -4.43 -14.60 -9.18
CA THR A 43 -4.63 -16.04 -9.09
C THR A 43 -4.91 -16.67 -10.42
N VAL A 44 -4.08 -16.28 -11.38
CA VAL A 44 -4.32 -16.58 -12.78
C VAL A 44 -3.64 -17.88 -13.21
N VAL A 45 -2.65 -18.40 -12.46
CA VAL A 45 -1.79 -19.50 -12.95
C VAL A 45 -1.60 -20.65 -11.94
N ALA A 46 -2.62 -21.01 -11.16
CA ALA A 46 -2.52 -22.13 -10.23
C ALA A 46 -3.62 -23.18 -10.47
N ARG A 47 -3.28 -24.47 -10.30
CA ARG A 47 -4.22 -25.61 -10.32
C ARG A 47 -5.44 -25.42 -9.40
N LYS A 48 -5.32 -24.56 -8.39
CA LYS A 48 -6.42 -24.06 -7.55
C LYS A 48 -6.35 -22.53 -7.54
N PRO A 49 -7.07 -21.83 -8.43
CA PRO A 49 -7.10 -20.38 -8.43
C PRO A 49 -7.79 -19.88 -7.15
N HIS A 50 -7.43 -18.69 -6.69
CA HIS A 50 -8.21 -17.99 -5.68
C HIS A 50 -9.52 -17.57 -6.31
N THR A 51 -10.58 -18.19 -5.83
CA THR A 51 -11.94 -17.93 -6.27
C THR A 51 -12.62 -16.98 -5.30
N LEU A 52 -13.11 -15.86 -5.82
CA LEU A 52 -14.12 -15.07 -5.15
C LEU A 52 -15.45 -15.82 -5.23
N ASN A 53 -16.33 -15.61 -4.24
CA ASN A 53 -17.71 -16.08 -4.34
C ASN A 53 -18.50 -15.17 -5.32
N PRO A 54 -19.76 -15.53 -5.67
CA PRO A 54 -20.57 -14.71 -6.57
C PRO A 54 -20.80 -13.26 -6.11
N SER A 55 -20.66 -12.98 -4.81
CA SER A 55 -20.72 -11.63 -4.25
C SER A 55 -19.37 -10.89 -4.27
N GLY A 56 -18.35 -11.43 -4.94
CA GLY A 56 -17.04 -10.80 -5.08
C GLY A 56 -16.13 -10.89 -3.86
N VAL A 57 -16.53 -11.65 -2.83
CA VAL A 57 -15.80 -11.80 -1.56
C VAL A 57 -14.95 -13.07 -1.56
N SER A 58 -13.73 -12.98 -1.06
CA SER A 58 -12.88 -14.17 -0.93
C SER A 58 -13.45 -15.18 0.07
N ARG A 59 -13.47 -16.46 -0.33
CA ARG A 59 -13.79 -17.57 0.58
C ARG A 59 -12.71 -17.72 1.65
N GLN A 60 -13.12 -17.96 2.89
CA GLN A 60 -12.20 -18.19 4.02
C GLN A 60 -11.25 -19.38 3.78
N ASN A 61 -11.79 -20.46 3.22
CA ASN A 61 -11.07 -21.71 2.95
C ASN A 61 -10.54 -21.76 1.51
N CYS A 62 -10.17 -20.61 0.92
CA CYS A 62 -9.65 -20.55 -0.44
C CYS A 62 -8.51 -21.57 -0.65
N GLY A 63 -8.67 -22.47 -1.62
CA GLY A 63 -7.77 -23.59 -1.86
C GLY A 63 -6.48 -23.26 -2.62
N CYS A 64 -6.21 -21.98 -2.90
CA CYS A 64 -5.01 -21.59 -3.62
C CYS A 64 -3.76 -21.75 -2.76
N ARG A 65 -2.60 -21.99 -3.41
CA ARG A 65 -1.33 -22.25 -2.73
C ARG A 65 -0.94 -21.12 -1.76
N LEU A 66 -1.15 -19.86 -2.15
CA LEU A 66 -0.80 -18.70 -1.32
C LEU A 66 -1.68 -18.62 -0.06
N CYS A 67 -3.01 -18.78 -0.19
CA CYS A 67 -3.90 -18.78 0.97
C CYS A 67 -3.68 -20.02 1.87
N GLN A 68 -3.36 -21.18 1.28
CA GLN A 68 -3.01 -22.37 2.05
C GLN A 68 -1.73 -22.17 2.84
N ARG A 69 -0.70 -21.59 2.22
CA ARG A 69 0.56 -21.22 2.88
C ARG A 69 0.30 -20.25 4.03
N ASP A 70 -0.44 -19.17 3.79
CA ASP A 70 -0.72 -18.17 4.83
C ASP A 70 -1.48 -18.77 6.02
N ARG A 71 -2.42 -19.70 5.78
CA ARG A 71 -3.11 -20.44 6.87
C ARG A 71 -2.16 -21.32 7.67
N ASN A 72 -1.31 -22.08 6.98
CA ASN A 72 -0.47 -23.10 7.60
C ASN A 72 0.77 -22.51 8.29
N GLU A 73 1.42 -21.54 7.64
CA GLU A 73 2.72 -21.00 8.07
C GLU A 73 2.55 -19.71 8.89
N LEU A 74 1.60 -18.85 8.50
CA LEU A 74 1.40 -17.53 9.14
C LEU A 74 0.24 -17.53 10.13
N ARG A 75 -0.44 -18.66 10.33
CA ARG A 75 -1.64 -18.78 11.20
C ARG A 75 -2.76 -17.80 10.80
N CYS A 76 -2.80 -17.35 9.56
CA CYS A 76 -3.81 -16.43 9.07
C CYS A 76 -5.13 -17.17 8.82
N LYS A 77 -6.17 -16.89 9.62
CA LYS A 77 -7.47 -17.61 9.53
C LYS A 77 -8.24 -17.35 8.22
N ASN A 78 -8.09 -16.16 7.65
CA ASN A 78 -8.77 -15.77 6.41
C ASN A 78 -7.87 -14.88 5.55
N PRO A 79 -6.99 -15.49 4.73
CA PRO A 79 -6.06 -14.75 3.88
C PRO A 79 -6.75 -13.87 2.85
N GLY A 80 -7.96 -14.24 2.42
CA GLY A 80 -8.76 -13.46 1.48
C GLY A 80 -9.09 -12.05 1.97
N VAL A 81 -9.60 -11.98 3.20
CA VAL A 81 -9.92 -10.69 3.84
C VAL A 81 -8.64 -9.87 4.07
N CYS A 82 -7.50 -10.52 4.32
CA CYS A 82 -6.22 -9.83 4.43
C CYS A 82 -5.78 -9.22 3.08
N ILE A 83 -5.97 -9.94 1.97
CA ILE A 83 -5.71 -9.42 0.61
C ILE A 83 -6.62 -8.23 0.30
N GLU A 84 -7.91 -8.33 0.60
CA GLU A 84 -8.87 -7.23 0.40
C GLU A 84 -8.50 -6.01 1.25
N THR A 85 -8.12 -6.22 2.50
CA THR A 85 -7.70 -5.14 3.41
C THR A 85 -6.40 -4.49 2.96
N ALA A 86 -5.45 -5.27 2.45
CA ALA A 86 -4.22 -4.75 1.85
C ALA A 86 -4.51 -3.89 0.61
N LYS A 87 -5.49 -4.28 -0.23
CA LYS A 87 -5.95 -3.45 -1.35
C LYS A 87 -6.54 -2.13 -0.87
N MET A 88 -7.35 -2.15 0.19
CA MET A 88 -7.89 -0.92 0.77
C MET A 88 -6.80 0.00 1.31
N LEU A 89 -5.80 -0.55 1.99
CA LEU A 89 -4.66 0.22 2.49
C LEU A 89 -3.88 0.89 1.34
N ILE A 90 -3.62 0.19 0.24
CA ILE A 90 -2.93 0.79 -0.92
C ILE A 90 -3.80 1.82 -1.63
N ASN A 91 -5.08 1.53 -1.82
CA ASN A 91 -6.00 2.47 -2.47
C ASN A 91 -6.26 3.72 -1.62
N SER A 92 -5.94 3.69 -0.32
CA SER A 92 -5.96 4.89 0.53
C SER A 92 -4.78 5.82 0.25
N ILE A 93 -3.74 5.37 -0.44
CA ILE A 93 -2.61 6.23 -0.84
C ILE A 93 -3.04 7.05 -2.06
N SER A 94 -2.91 8.37 -1.95
CA SER A 94 -3.17 9.37 -3.00
C SER A 94 -2.50 8.98 -4.30
N THR A 95 -3.18 9.27 -5.40
CA THR A 95 -2.79 8.90 -6.76
C THR A 95 -1.38 9.35 -7.13
N LYS A 96 -0.92 10.52 -6.65
CA LYS A 96 0.45 11.04 -6.90
C LYS A 96 1.55 10.19 -6.28
N LEU A 97 1.25 9.42 -5.24
CA LEU A 97 2.19 8.58 -4.51
C LEU A 97 1.77 7.11 -4.54
N ASN A 98 0.78 6.76 -5.36
CA ASN A 98 0.26 5.41 -5.45
C ASN A 98 1.11 4.61 -6.44
N PRO A 99 1.86 3.58 -5.99
CA PRO A 99 2.72 2.80 -6.85
C PRO A 99 1.96 1.94 -7.89
N LEU A 100 0.63 1.84 -7.78
CA LEU A 100 -0.21 1.18 -8.78
C LEU A 100 -0.57 2.06 -9.97
N ILE A 101 -0.26 3.35 -9.92
CA ILE A 101 -0.55 4.31 -10.98
C ILE A 101 0.78 4.75 -11.57
N GLU A 102 0.98 4.55 -12.88
CA GLU A 102 2.09 5.20 -13.59
C GLU A 102 1.86 6.72 -13.52
N SER A 103 2.52 7.39 -12.59
CA SER A 103 2.57 8.84 -12.56
C SER A 103 3.39 9.29 -13.77
N GLY A 104 2.70 9.68 -14.85
CA GLY A 104 3.33 10.35 -16.00
C GLY A 104 3.87 11.74 -15.66
N GLU A 105 3.63 12.22 -14.45
CA GLU A 105 4.22 13.44 -13.91
C GLU A 105 5.50 13.07 -13.15
N THR A 106 6.62 13.49 -13.72
CA THR A 106 7.92 13.56 -13.06
C THR A 106 7.71 14.18 -11.68
N LEU A 107 8.21 13.54 -10.63
CA LEU A 107 8.15 14.02 -9.24
C LEU A 107 9.05 15.26 -9.01
N SER A 108 9.36 16.00 -10.07
CA SER A 108 10.15 17.22 -10.06
C SER A 108 9.26 18.39 -9.68
N LEU A 109 9.81 19.33 -8.94
CA LEU A 109 9.20 20.65 -8.78
C LEU A 109 9.04 21.30 -10.16
N THR A 110 7.98 22.09 -10.32
CA THR A 110 7.90 23.00 -11.47
C THR A 110 8.98 24.08 -11.38
N GLU A 111 9.33 24.73 -12.49
CA GLU A 111 10.29 25.84 -12.51
C GLU A 111 9.91 26.94 -11.49
N GLU A 112 8.61 27.21 -11.38
CA GLU A 112 8.04 28.17 -10.42
C GLU A 112 8.24 27.74 -8.95
N GLU A 113 8.11 26.44 -8.65
CA GLU A 113 8.34 25.88 -7.31
C GLU A 113 9.84 25.84 -6.94
N GLN A 114 10.72 25.62 -7.91
CA GLN A 114 12.18 25.72 -7.74
C GLN A 114 12.62 27.15 -7.45
N ASP A 115 12.09 28.13 -8.20
CA ASP A 115 12.38 29.55 -7.99
C ASP A 115 11.91 30.03 -6.62
N LEU A 116 10.76 29.52 -6.15
CA LEU A 116 10.26 29.81 -4.80
C LEU A 116 11.17 29.23 -3.70
N ASN A 117 11.68 28.02 -3.89
CA ASN A 117 12.60 27.36 -2.95
C ASN A 117 14.01 28.00 -2.93
N ASN A 118 14.45 28.56 -4.06
CA ASN A 118 15.74 29.25 -4.18
C ASN A 118 15.70 30.66 -3.58
N SER A 119 14.54 31.34 -3.64
CA SER A 119 14.39 32.71 -3.13
C SER A 119 14.15 32.79 -1.61
N THR A 120 13.79 31.69 -0.94
CA THR A 120 13.45 31.61 0.50
C THR A 120 14.62 31.17 1.40
N ILE A 121 15.87 31.26 0.96
CA ILE A 121 17.03 30.90 1.81
C ILE A 121 17.21 31.88 3.01
N GLU A 122 16.65 33.10 2.92
CA GLU A 122 16.81 34.15 3.96
C GLU A 122 15.60 34.36 4.88
N SER A 123 14.43 33.76 4.61
CA SER A 123 13.25 33.86 5.48
C SER A 123 12.95 32.54 6.17
N ASP A 124 12.52 32.58 7.43
CA ASP A 124 12.10 31.44 8.26
C ASP A 124 10.75 30.85 7.78
N GLU A 125 10.54 30.80 6.46
CA GLU A 125 9.31 30.38 5.81
C GLU A 125 9.40 28.94 5.28
N CYS A 126 8.23 28.28 5.23
CA CYS A 126 8.09 26.87 4.86
C CYS A 126 8.60 26.59 3.44
N LYS A 127 9.64 25.77 3.33
CA LYS A 127 10.10 25.19 2.05
C LYS A 127 9.15 24.10 1.58
N ILE A 128 8.86 24.07 0.27
CA ILE A 128 8.14 22.96 -0.35
C ILE A 128 9.13 21.79 -0.49
N PHE A 129 8.80 20.66 0.12
CA PHE A 129 9.65 19.47 0.10
C PHE A 129 9.79 18.93 -1.33
N GLU A 130 11.00 19.01 -1.90
CA GLU A 130 11.38 18.41 -3.18
C GLU A 130 11.62 16.90 -2.98
N PRO A 131 10.78 16.02 -3.55
CA PRO A 131 10.81 14.59 -3.29
C PRO A 131 11.76 13.86 -4.24
N ASP A 132 12.86 14.50 -4.65
CA ASP A 132 13.91 13.84 -5.44
C ASP A 132 14.75 12.93 -4.52
N MET A 133 14.05 11.99 -3.88
CA MET A 133 14.63 10.90 -3.12
C MET A 133 15.18 9.90 -4.12
N VAL A 134 16.50 9.73 -4.12
CA VAL A 134 17.18 8.61 -4.80
C VAL A 134 16.83 7.31 -4.07
N LEU A 135 15.64 6.79 -4.35
CA LEU A 135 15.20 5.46 -3.97
C LEU A 135 14.99 4.68 -5.26
N ASN A 136 15.61 3.51 -5.37
CA ASN A 136 15.49 2.67 -6.57
C ASN A 136 14.02 2.40 -6.97
N LYS A 137 13.08 2.46 -6.02
CA LYS A 137 11.62 2.48 -6.21
C LYS A 137 10.92 3.21 -5.07
N VAL A 138 9.86 3.98 -5.37
CA VAL A 138 9.05 4.76 -4.41
C VAL A 138 8.48 3.88 -3.27
N GLU A 139 8.11 2.65 -3.59
CA GLU A 139 7.53 1.66 -2.66
C GLU A 139 8.46 1.24 -1.51
N ASN A 140 9.77 1.44 -1.65
CA ASN A 140 10.78 1.10 -0.64
C ASN A 140 10.97 2.21 0.41
N GLY A 141 10.53 3.43 0.11
CA GLY A 141 10.78 4.61 0.95
C GLY A 141 9.82 4.78 2.12
N PHE A 142 8.64 4.17 2.05
CA PHE A 142 7.55 4.52 2.96
C PHE A 142 7.09 3.37 3.84
N ARG A 143 7.00 3.66 5.14
CA ARG A 143 6.50 2.76 6.18
C ARG A 143 5.01 3.00 6.41
N ILE A 144 4.22 1.93 6.42
CA ILE A 144 2.83 1.97 6.86
C ILE A 144 2.80 1.50 8.33
N PHE A 145 2.39 2.38 9.24
CA PHE A 145 2.23 2.08 10.67
C PHE A 145 0.75 1.91 11.02
#